data_AF-J0Q507-F1
#
_entry.id   AF-J0Q507-F1
#
_cell.length_a   1.000
_cell.length_b   1.000
_cell.length_c   1.000
_cell.angle_alpha   90.00
_cell.angle_beta   90.00
_cell.angle_gamma   90.00
#
_symmetry.space_group_name_H-M   'P 1'
#
loop_
_entity.id
_entity.type
_entity.pdbx_description
1 polymer ?
#
loop_
_entity_poly.entity_id
_entity_poly.type
_entity_poly.pdbx_seq_one_letter_code
_entity_poly.pdbx_strand_id
1 'polypeptide(L)'
;MPELAETLKIGPIGEETFICSKCGKKTSKDNFSKMFYKACNQAGIKKSAHGLRKLAATRAANSGATVSQLKALFGWTDDSMPPHYTKSADRKRLALEAIKKLQKS
;
A
#
# COMPACT_ATOMS: atom_id res chain seq x y z
N MET A 1 2.73 12.22 -2.99
CA MET A 1 1.72 12.02 -1.93
C MET A 1 1.62 13.29 -1.11
N PRO A 2 0.91 14.32 -1.61
CA PRO A 2 0.71 15.57 -0.89
C PRO A 2 0.00 15.34 0.46
N GLU A 3 -0.91 14.39 0.54
CA GLU A 3 -1.72 14.09 1.73
C GLU A 3 -0.86 13.56 2.88
N LEU A 4 0.16 12.75 2.60
CA LEU A 4 1.10 12.28 3.63
C LEU A 4 1.95 13.44 4.16
N ALA A 5 2.45 14.29 3.26
CA ALA A 5 3.26 15.44 3.66
C ALA A 5 2.45 16.43 4.51
N GLU A 6 1.19 16.67 4.16
CA GLU A 6 0.26 17.49 4.93
C GLU A 6 -0.04 16.88 6.30
N THR A 7 -0.35 15.57 6.33
CA THR A 7 -0.59 14.84 7.59
C THR A 7 0.60 14.91 8.53
N LEU A 8 1.84 14.82 8.02
CA LEU A 8 3.06 14.94 8.82
C LEU A 8 3.31 16.36 9.34
N LYS A 9 2.79 17.41 8.65
CA LYS A 9 2.91 18.80 9.11
C LYS A 9 1.96 19.13 10.26
N ILE A 10 0.75 18.57 10.23
CA ILE A 10 -0.32 18.89 11.20
C ILE A 10 -0.46 17.85 12.31
N GLY A 11 0.04 16.63 12.09
CA GLY A 11 -0.12 15.52 13.00
C GLY A 11 0.94 15.50 14.11
N PRO A 12 0.65 14.83 15.24
CA PRO A 12 1.67 14.60 16.25
C PRO A 12 2.79 13.73 15.68
N ILE A 13 4.02 14.24 15.73
CA ILE A 13 5.25 13.50 15.45
C ILE A 13 6.03 13.32 16.75
N GLY A 14 6.72 12.19 16.89
CA GLY A 14 7.58 11.93 18.04
C GLY A 14 8.92 12.65 17.93
N GLU A 15 9.69 12.58 19.01
CA GLU A 15 11.04 13.20 19.08
C GLU A 15 12.01 12.57 18.06
N GLU A 16 11.90 11.26 17.85
CA GLU A 16 12.80 10.50 16.95
C GLU A 16 12.06 9.81 15.79
N THR A 17 10.74 9.64 15.88
CA THR A 17 9.95 8.84 14.93
C THR A 17 8.64 9.51 14.57
N PHE A 18 8.25 9.46 13.29
CA PHE A 18 6.97 10.02 12.82
C PHE A 18 5.75 9.40 13.50
N ILE A 19 5.82 8.13 13.90
CA ILE A 19 4.76 7.44 14.62
C ILE A 19 5.23 7.23 16.04
N CYS A 20 4.50 7.79 17.00
CA CYS A 20 4.86 7.76 18.42
C CYS A 20 3.66 7.39 19.30
N SER A 21 3.96 7.09 20.56
CA SER A 21 2.94 7.01 21.61
C SER A 21 2.41 8.40 21.97
N LYS A 22 1.36 8.46 22.80
CA LYS A 22 0.81 9.73 23.31
C LYS A 22 1.82 10.61 24.04
N CYS A 23 2.91 10.02 24.53
CA CYS A 23 3.97 10.73 25.26
C CYS A 23 5.18 11.08 24.36
N GLY A 24 5.04 11.07 23.02
CA GLY A 24 6.11 11.41 22.08
C GLY A 24 7.20 10.34 21.88
N LYS A 25 7.25 9.32 22.74
CA LYS A 25 8.25 8.24 22.68
C LYS A 25 7.95 7.21 21.60
N LYS A 26 9.00 6.52 21.14
CA LYS A 26 8.94 5.34 20.26
C LYS A 26 7.88 4.36 20.72
N THR A 27 7.16 3.79 19.77
CA THR A 27 6.09 2.82 20.05
C THR A 27 6.48 1.43 19.57
N SER A 28 5.99 0.39 20.24
CA SER A 28 6.19 -0.99 19.80
C SER A 28 5.28 -1.33 18.61
N LYS A 29 5.67 -2.36 17.85
CA LYS A 29 4.88 -2.91 16.74
C LYS A 29 3.45 -3.26 17.16
N ASP A 30 3.27 -3.87 18.33
CA ASP A 30 1.95 -4.30 18.81
C ASP A 30 1.08 -3.11 19.20
N ASN A 31 1.66 -2.10 19.83
CA ASN A 31 0.92 -0.89 20.19
C ASN A 31 0.51 -0.12 18.93
N PHE A 32 1.41 0.03 17.96
CA PHE A 32 1.07 0.61 16.65
C PHE A 32 -0.08 -0.16 15.99
N SER A 33 0.03 -1.49 15.94
CA SER A 33 -0.98 -2.34 15.28
C SER A 33 -2.36 -2.18 15.92
N LYS A 34 -2.43 -2.15 17.26
CA LYS A 34 -3.68 -1.93 18.02
C LYS A 34 -4.23 -0.52 17.79
N MET A 35 -3.38 0.50 17.85
CA MET A 35 -3.78 1.89 17.61
C MET A 35 -4.37 2.06 16.21
N PHE A 36 -3.66 1.57 15.19
CA PHE A 36 -4.10 1.67 13.79
C PHE A 36 -5.40 0.89 13.56
N TYR A 37 -5.53 -0.31 14.14
CA TYR A 37 -6.76 -1.10 14.04
C TYR A 37 -7.96 -0.38 14.67
N LYS A 38 -7.79 0.27 15.83
CA LYS A 38 -8.83 1.08 16.45
C LYS A 38 -9.24 2.26 15.55
N ALA A 39 -8.28 2.96 14.97
CA ALA A 39 -8.54 4.06 14.03
C ALA A 39 -9.31 3.57 12.78
N CYS A 40 -8.91 2.44 12.21
CA CYS A 40 -9.66 1.80 11.11
C CYS A 40 -11.11 1.51 11.50
N ASN A 41 -11.34 0.90 12.66
CA ASN A 41 -12.70 0.58 13.11
C ASN A 41 -13.55 1.84 13.36
N GLN A 42 -12.97 2.90 13.92
CA GLN A 42 -13.64 4.19 14.09
C GLN A 42 -14.05 4.80 12.74
N ALA A 43 -13.23 4.61 11.70
CA ALA A 43 -13.55 4.99 10.34
C ALA A 43 -14.49 4.00 9.61
N GLY A 44 -15.02 2.98 10.28
CA GLY A 44 -15.87 1.95 9.68
C GLY A 44 -15.13 0.94 8.80
N ILE A 45 -13.79 0.94 8.81
CA ILE A 45 -12.94 0.08 7.99
C ILE A 45 -12.52 -1.16 8.78
N LYS A 46 -12.98 -2.34 8.37
CA LYS A 46 -12.60 -3.63 8.98
C LYS A 46 -11.29 -4.19 8.42
N LYS A 47 -10.18 -3.44 8.53
CA LYS A 47 -8.84 -3.85 8.04
C LYS A 47 -7.73 -3.40 8.99
N SER A 48 -6.59 -4.10 8.94
CA SER A 48 -5.35 -3.71 9.62
C SER A 48 -4.42 -2.90 8.71
N ALA A 49 -3.36 -2.31 9.27
CA ALA A 49 -2.31 -1.63 8.50
C ALA A 49 -1.73 -2.52 7.39
N HIS A 50 -1.44 -3.78 7.72
CA HIS A 50 -0.96 -4.76 6.75
C HIS A 50 -2.02 -5.06 5.66
N GLY A 51 -3.29 -5.14 6.05
CA GLY A 51 -4.39 -5.31 5.10
C GLY A 51 -4.52 -4.14 4.11
N LEU A 52 -4.36 -2.90 4.59
CA LEU A 52 -4.38 -1.72 3.73
C LEU A 52 -3.15 -1.66 2.81
N ARG A 53 -1.98 -2.09 3.27
CA ARG A 53 -0.79 -2.25 2.42
C ARG A 53 -1.04 -3.23 1.27
N LYS A 54 -1.67 -4.39 1.55
CA LYS A 54 -2.07 -5.34 0.50
C LYS A 54 -3.05 -4.71 -0.49
N LEU A 55 -4.05 -3.97 0.00
CA LEU A 55 -5.02 -3.26 -0.84
C LEU A 55 -4.33 -2.23 -1.75
N ALA A 56 -3.36 -1.47 -1.22
CA ALA A 56 -2.59 -0.52 -2.02
C ALA A 56 -1.81 -1.22 -3.13
N ALA A 57 -1.18 -2.37 -2.86
CA ALA A 57 -0.49 -3.17 -3.87
C ALA A 57 -1.46 -3.71 -4.94
N THR A 58 -2.63 -4.20 -4.54
CA THR A 58 -3.69 -4.61 -5.48
C THR A 58 -4.14 -3.46 -6.36
N ARG A 59 -4.36 -2.26 -5.79
CA ARG A 59 -4.74 -1.07 -6.56
C ARG A 59 -3.67 -0.68 -7.56
N ALA A 60 -2.40 -0.62 -7.14
CA ALA A 60 -1.29 -0.31 -8.02
C ALA A 60 -1.18 -1.32 -9.18
N ALA A 61 -1.25 -2.62 -8.89
CA ALA A 61 -1.22 -3.68 -9.92
C ALA A 61 -2.39 -3.56 -10.90
N ASN A 62 -3.60 -3.32 -10.41
CA ASN A 62 -4.79 -3.13 -11.28
C ASN A 62 -4.69 -1.86 -12.13
N SER A 63 -3.96 -0.84 -11.68
CA SER A 63 -3.63 0.35 -12.46
C SER A 63 -2.47 0.14 -13.45
N GLY A 64 -1.97 -1.09 -13.58
CA GLY A 64 -0.91 -1.44 -14.53
C GLY A 64 0.51 -1.27 -14.01
N ALA A 65 0.70 -1.10 -12.68
CA ALA A 65 2.04 -1.07 -12.11
C ALA A 65 2.77 -2.40 -12.37
N THR A 66 4.00 -2.33 -12.88
CA THR A 66 4.83 -3.50 -13.16
C THR A 66 5.35 -4.13 -11.86
N VAL A 67 5.86 -5.36 -11.98
CA VAL A 67 6.57 -6.04 -10.87
C VAL A 67 7.65 -5.15 -10.28
N SER A 68 8.52 -4.55 -11.11
CA SER A 68 9.61 -3.69 -10.64
C SER A 68 9.11 -2.41 -9.96
N GLN A 69 8.02 -1.81 -10.45
CA GLN A 69 7.41 -0.63 -9.82
C GLN A 69 6.79 -0.98 -8.46
N LEU A 70 6.15 -2.14 -8.34
CA LEU A 70 5.64 -2.65 -7.07
C LEU A 70 6.78 -2.96 -6.09
N LYS A 71 7.88 -3.55 -6.55
CA LYS A 71 9.08 -3.75 -5.73
C LYS A 71 9.60 -2.44 -5.17
N ALA A 72 9.75 -1.42 -6.02
CA ALA A 72 10.20 -0.10 -5.60
C ALA A 72 9.22 0.57 -4.62
N LEU A 73 7.92 0.54 -4.91
CA LEU A 73 6.90 1.21 -4.09
C LEU A 73 6.73 0.57 -2.71
N PHE A 74 6.80 -0.75 -2.64
CA PHE A 74 6.60 -1.49 -1.39
C PHE A 74 7.89 -1.93 -0.72
N GLY A 75 9.06 -1.67 -1.31
CA GLY A 75 10.35 -2.09 -0.76
C GLY A 75 10.50 -3.62 -0.71
N TRP A 76 9.93 -4.34 -1.69
CA TRP A 76 10.15 -5.78 -1.81
C TRP A 76 11.45 -6.03 -2.55
N THR A 77 12.36 -6.75 -1.90
CA THR A 77 13.63 -7.19 -2.50
C THR A 77 13.46 -8.49 -3.29
N ASP A 78 12.61 -9.37 -2.78
CA ASP A 78 12.27 -10.66 -3.37
C ASP A 78 11.21 -10.55 -4.50
N ASP A 79 11.34 -11.39 -5.54
CA ASP A 79 10.48 -11.41 -6.71
C ASP A 79 9.18 -12.21 -6.54
N SER A 80 9.00 -12.94 -5.43
CA SER A 80 7.81 -13.75 -5.15
C SER A 80 6.58 -12.92 -4.77
N MET A 81 6.78 -11.78 -4.09
CA MET A 81 5.68 -10.99 -3.55
C MET A 81 4.87 -10.20 -4.59
N PRO A 82 5.48 -9.44 -5.52
CA PRO A 82 4.72 -8.67 -6.52
C PRO A 82 3.79 -9.51 -7.42
N PRO A 83 4.19 -10.70 -7.91
CA PRO A 83 3.34 -11.55 -8.75
C PRO A 83 2.00 -11.94 -8.11
N HIS A 84 1.89 -11.98 -6.78
CA HIS A 84 0.61 -12.21 -6.12
C HIS A 84 -0.44 -11.14 -6.44
N TYR A 85 0.00 -9.92 -6.79
CA TYR A 85 -0.88 -8.80 -7.12
C TYR A 85 -1.02 -8.62 -8.63
N THR A 86 0.04 -8.87 -9.41
CA THR A 86 0.03 -8.59 -10.86
C THR A 86 -0.55 -9.70 -11.71
N LYS A 87 -0.45 -10.99 -11.33
CA LYS A 87 -0.85 -12.12 -12.21
C LYS A 87 -2.24 -11.97 -12.83
N SER A 88 -3.25 -11.71 -12.02
CA SER A 88 -4.63 -11.56 -12.51
C SER A 88 -4.86 -10.22 -13.21
N ALA A 89 -4.25 -9.15 -12.70
CA ALA A 89 -4.36 -7.80 -13.28
C ALA A 89 -3.75 -7.76 -14.70
N ASP A 90 -2.53 -8.29 -14.85
CA ASP A 90 -1.82 -8.36 -16.11
C ASP A 90 -2.50 -9.29 -17.09
N ARG A 91 -2.99 -10.46 -16.67
CA ARG A 91 -3.72 -11.37 -17.58
C ARG A 91 -4.87 -10.66 -18.28
N LYS A 92 -5.69 -9.91 -17.53
CA LYS A 92 -6.82 -9.17 -18.10
C LYS A 92 -6.35 -8.05 -19.02
N ARG A 93 -5.37 -7.26 -18.59
CA ARG A 93 -4.83 -6.13 -19.36
C ARG A 93 -4.18 -6.59 -20.66
N LEU A 94 -3.27 -7.56 -20.58
CA LEU A 94 -2.52 -8.10 -21.72
C LEU A 94 -3.45 -8.76 -22.74
N ALA A 95 -4.51 -9.45 -22.30
CA ALA A 95 -5.51 -10.01 -23.20
C ALA A 95 -6.20 -8.91 -24.03
N LEU A 96 -6.64 -7.82 -23.38
CA LEU A 96 -7.27 -6.68 -24.07
C LEU A 96 -6.29 -5.98 -25.02
N GLU A 97 -5.03 -5.80 -24.61
CA GLU A 97 -3.98 -5.22 -25.46
C GLU A 97 -3.68 -6.07 -26.69
N ALA A 98 -3.61 -7.40 -26.52
CA ALA A 98 -3.38 -8.34 -27.63
C ALA A 98 -4.53 -8.32 -28.64
N ILE A 99 -5.78 -8.35 -28.16
CA ILE A 99 -6.98 -8.24 -29.03
C ILE A 99 -6.95 -6.95 -29.83
N LYS A 100 -6.66 -5.80 -29.20
CA LYS A 100 -6.57 -4.50 -29.90
C LYS A 100 -5.48 -4.48 -30.97
N LYS A 101 -4.37 -5.18 -30.77
CA LYS A 101 -3.31 -5.28 -31.78
C LYS A 101 -3.77 -6.08 -33.00
N LEU A 102 -4.47 -7.19 -32.77
CA LEU A 102 -5.03 -8.03 -33.85
C LEU A 102 -6.11 -7.31 -34.67
N GLN A 103 -6.91 -6.44 -34.04
CA GLN A 103 -7.95 -5.66 -34.72
C GLN A 103 -7.43 -4.47 -35.55
N LYS A 104 -6.16 -4.07 -35.34
CA LYS A 104 -5.50 -2.98 -36.09
C LYS A 104 -4.67 -3.48 -37.27
N SER A 105 -4.75 -4.78 -37.55
CA SER A 105 -4.24 -5.45 -38.75
C SER A 105 -5.39 -5.70 -39.71
#